data_AF-A0A024P462-F1
#
_entry.id   AF-A0A024P462-F1
#
_cell.length_a   1.000
_cell.length_b   1.000
_cell.length_c   1.000
_cell.angle_alpha   90.00
_cell.angle_beta   90.00
_cell.angle_gamma   90.00
#
_symmetry.space_group_name_H-M   'P 1'
#
loop_
_entity.id
_entity.type
_entity.pdbx_description
1 polymer ?
#
loop_
_entity_poly.entity_id
_entity_poly.type
_entity_poly.pdbx_seq_one_letter_code
_entity_poly.pdbx_strand_id
1 'polypeptide(L)'
;MKVEGKENLIGDKKHKYTHIQNNSNKVCFMFSGAGYTYDKPLFYYSTMKFIEDKVDIVHVHYNYSKTVGMGVFNALLPNFQRGSAQ
;
A
#
# COMPACT_ATOMS: atom_id res chain seq x y z
N MET A 1 -9.53 -0.43 15.51
CA MET A 1 -9.07 -0.75 14.15
C MET A 1 -10.27 -0.69 13.20
N LYS A 2 -10.15 0.05 12.10
CA LYS A 2 -11.20 0.18 11.06
C LYS A 2 -10.61 -0.21 9.71
N VAL A 3 -11.30 -1.02 8.93
CA VAL A 3 -10.85 -1.43 7.59
C VAL A 3 -11.82 -0.90 6.55
N GLU A 4 -11.33 -0.13 5.58
CA GLU A 4 -12.14 0.48 4.53
C GLU A 4 -11.55 0.20 3.15
N GLY A 5 -12.35 -0.30 2.22
CA GLY A 5 -12.01 -0.33 0.80
C GLY A 5 -12.35 1.02 0.16
N LYS A 6 -11.40 1.61 -0.56
CA LYS A 6 -11.55 2.90 -1.25
C LYS A 6 -11.08 2.81 -2.69
N GLU A 7 -11.65 3.66 -3.54
CA GLU A 7 -11.27 3.82 -4.94
C GLU A 7 -11.01 5.31 -5.18
N ASN A 8 -9.84 5.64 -5.74
CA ASN A 8 -9.50 6.98 -6.17
C ASN A 8 -9.28 7.01 -7.68
N LEU A 9 -9.75 8.09 -8.32
CA LEU A 9 -9.47 8.41 -9.71
C LEU A 9 -8.23 9.32 -9.76
N ILE A 10 -7.17 8.86 -10.42
CA ILE A 10 -5.98 9.67 -10.68
C ILE A 10 -5.78 9.71 -12.20
N GLY A 11 -6.09 10.86 -12.80
CA GLY A 11 -6.30 10.96 -14.25
C GLY A 11 -7.46 10.07 -14.69
N ASP A 12 -7.27 9.29 -15.75
CA ASP A 12 -8.28 8.35 -16.28
C ASP A 12 -8.20 6.94 -15.69
N LYS A 13 -7.36 6.73 -14.67
CA LYS A 13 -7.14 5.41 -14.07
C LYS A 13 -7.74 5.31 -12.67
N LYS A 14 -8.49 4.22 -12.45
CA LYS A 14 -9.04 3.84 -11.16
C LYS A 14 -8.00 3.07 -10.35
N HIS A 15 -7.70 3.56 -9.16
CA HIS A 15 -6.80 2.91 -8.21
C HIS A 15 -7.58 2.50 -6.98
N LYS A 16 -7.67 1.18 -6.74
CA LYS A 16 -8.30 0.62 -5.55
C LYS A 16 -7.25 0.46 -4.46
N TYR A 17 -7.63 0.74 -3.22
CA TYR A 17 -6.78 0.51 -2.06
C TYR A 17 -7.64 0.13 -0.86
N THR A 18 -7.04 -0.62 0.07
CA THR A 18 -7.64 -0.90 1.37
C THR A 18 -6.88 -0.11 2.42
N HIS A 19 -7.58 0.66 3.25
CA HIS A 19 -7.00 1.38 4.36
C HIS A 19 -7.38 0.72 5.68
N ILE A 20 -6.40 0.21 6.40
CA ILE A 20 -6.50 -0.33 7.77
C ILE A 20 -6.05 0.79 8.71
N GLN A 21 -7.02 1.43 9.34
CA GLN A 21 -6.81 2.55 10.26
C GLN A 21 -6.64 2.02 11.68
N ASN A 22 -5.55 2.43 12.30
CA ASN A 22 -5.25 2.19 13.70
C ASN A 22 -5.10 3.49 14.50
N ASN A 23 -5.53 4.62 13.92
CA ASN A 23 -5.41 5.98 14.46
C ASN A 23 -3.94 6.34 14.76
N SER A 24 -3.03 5.87 13.92
CA SER A 24 -1.61 6.16 14.01
C SER A 24 -1.25 7.46 13.30
N ASN A 25 -0.15 8.09 13.74
CA ASN A 25 0.52 9.13 12.97
C ASN A 25 1.51 8.55 11.94
N LYS A 26 1.71 7.23 11.91
CA LYS A 26 2.56 6.52 10.95
C LYS A 26 1.68 5.76 9.96
N VAL A 27 2.00 5.87 8.67
CA VAL A 27 1.31 5.14 7.61
C VAL A 27 2.31 4.31 6.78
N CYS A 28 1.96 3.05 6.52
CA CYS A 28 2.71 2.11 5.70
C CYS A 28 1.95 1.84 4.40
N PHE A 29 2.55 2.21 3.27
CA PHE A 29 2.03 1.85 1.95
C PHE A 29 2.62 0.51 1.53
N MET A 30 1.79 -0.52 1.53
CA MET A 30 2.19 -1.85 1.09
C MET A 30 1.78 -2.05 -0.36
N PHE A 31 2.74 -2.50 -1.17
CA PHE A 31 2.57 -2.80 -2.58
C PHE A 31 2.79 -4.28 -2.79
N SER A 32 1.72 -5.03 -3.03
CA SER A 32 1.80 -6.47 -3.30
C SER A 32 2.45 -6.76 -4.63
N GLY A 33 3.16 -7.89 -4.73
CA GLY A 33 3.83 -8.43 -5.92
C GLY A 33 2.86 -8.99 -6.96
N ALA A 34 3.25 -9.06 -8.24
CA ALA A 34 2.43 -9.70 -9.29
C ALA A 34 2.13 -11.18 -8.98
N GLY A 35 3.07 -11.86 -8.31
CA GLY A 35 2.91 -13.23 -7.82
C GLY A 35 2.75 -13.34 -6.31
N TYR A 36 2.60 -12.22 -5.59
CA TYR A 36 2.66 -12.20 -4.13
C TYR A 36 1.65 -11.22 -3.53
N THR A 37 0.43 -11.72 -3.36
CA THR A 37 -0.75 -11.00 -2.86
C THR A 37 -0.75 -10.86 -1.32
N TYR A 38 -1.64 -10.03 -0.77
CA TYR A 38 -1.64 -9.67 0.66
C TYR A 38 -1.97 -10.83 1.61
N ASP A 39 -2.63 -11.86 1.11
CA ASP A 39 -2.95 -13.12 1.79
C ASP A 39 -1.76 -14.08 1.89
N LYS A 40 -0.66 -13.81 1.17
CA LYS A 40 0.55 -14.63 1.25
C LYS A 40 1.34 -14.31 2.53
N PRO A 41 2.07 -15.30 3.09
CA PRO A 41 2.66 -15.20 4.43
C PRO A 41 3.44 -13.92 4.73
N LEU A 42 4.29 -13.45 3.81
CA LEU A 42 5.13 -12.27 4.03
C LEU A 42 4.27 -11.02 4.25
N PHE A 43 3.27 -10.76 3.41
CA PHE A 43 2.39 -9.61 3.60
C PHE A 43 1.40 -9.80 4.73
N TYR A 44 0.91 -11.03 4.91
CA TYR A 44 0.01 -11.34 6.02
C TYR A 44 0.68 -11.04 7.37
N TYR A 45 1.85 -11.63 7.64
CA TYR A 45 2.57 -11.41 8.90
C TYR A 45 3.09 -9.98 9.03
N SER A 46 3.57 -9.37 7.94
CA SER A 46 3.97 -7.96 7.99
C SER A 46 2.78 -7.05 8.34
N THR A 47 1.61 -7.32 7.77
CA THR A 47 0.38 -6.57 8.10
C THR A 47 0.03 -6.73 9.58
N MET A 48 0.07 -7.95 10.10
CA MET A 48 -0.18 -8.19 11.53
C MET A 48 0.83 -7.44 12.42
N LYS A 49 2.12 -7.50 12.08
CA LYS A 49 3.17 -6.79 12.83
C LYS A 49 2.95 -5.27 12.85
N PHE A 50 2.60 -4.68 11.70
CA PHE A 50 2.32 -3.24 11.62
C PHE A 50 1.04 -2.84 12.37
N ILE A 51 0.03 -3.70 12.43
CA ILE A 51 -1.15 -3.48 13.28
C ILE A 51 -0.75 -3.48 14.75
N GLU A 52 0.07 -4.44 15.20
CA GLU A 52 0.58 -4.49 16.58
C GLU A 52 1.39 -3.24 16.93
N ASP A 53 2.22 -2.76 16.00
CA ASP A 53 3.05 -1.57 16.17
C ASP A 53 2.27 -0.25 16.03
N LYS A 54 0.94 -0.32 15.94
CA LYS A 54 0.04 0.83 15.77
C LYS A 54 0.46 1.67 14.58
N VAL A 55 0.57 1.07 13.41
CA VAL A 55 0.81 1.75 12.13
C VAL A 55 -0.45 1.61 11.27
N ASP A 56 -0.87 2.69 10.62
CA ASP A 56 -1.95 2.66 9.64
C ASP A 56 -1.43 2.03 8.34
N ILE A 57 -2.20 1.18 7.69
CA ILE A 57 -1.73 0.40 6.54
C ILE A 57 -2.60 0.67 5.33
N VAL A 58 -1.97 0.99 4.21
CA VAL A 58 -2.62 1.14 2.91
C VAL A 58 -2.15 0.02 2.00
N HIS A 59 -3.00 -0.97 1.76
CA HIS A 59 -2.80 -1.99 0.74
C HIS A 59 -3.19 -1.41 -0.62
N VAL A 60 -2.22 -1.17 -1.49
CA VAL A 60 -2.47 -0.63 -2.83
C VAL A 60 -2.77 -1.79 -3.78
N HIS A 61 -3.97 -1.82 -4.35
CA HIS A 61 -4.36 -2.83 -5.35
C HIS A 61 -4.12 -2.26 -6.75
N TYR A 62 -2.97 -2.58 -7.33
CA TYR A 62 -2.65 -2.17 -8.70
C TYR A 62 -2.52 -3.40 -9.61
N ASN A 63 -2.88 -3.20 -10.87
CA ASN A 63 -2.71 -4.22 -11.90
C ASN A 63 -1.30 -4.10 -12.49
N TYR A 64 -0.54 -5.19 -12.44
CA TYR A 64 0.78 -5.33 -13.05
C TYR A 64 0.68 -5.45 -14.57
N SER A 65 0.21 -4.42 -15.25
CA SER A 65 0.58 -4.25 -16.65
C SER A 65 2.01 -3.72 -16.71
N LYS A 66 2.82 -4.24 -17.64
CA LYS A 66 4.30 -4.07 -17.75
C LYS A 66 4.80 -2.61 -17.73
N THR A 67 3.92 -1.63 -17.77
CA THR A 67 4.23 -0.19 -17.86
C THR A 67 3.87 0.61 -16.60
N VAL A 68 3.22 0.00 -15.60
CA VAL A 68 2.50 0.76 -14.55
C VAL A 68 3.19 0.76 -13.17
N GLY A 69 4.12 -0.16 -12.91
CA GLY A 69 4.76 -0.31 -11.59
C GLY A 69 5.46 0.95 -11.07
N MET A 70 6.15 1.70 -11.95
CA MET A 70 6.86 2.93 -11.55
C MET A 70 5.91 4.15 -11.48
N GLY A 71 4.85 4.18 -12.30
CA GLY A 71 3.93 5.31 -12.39
C GLY A 71 3.00 5.41 -11.18
N VAL A 72 2.57 4.27 -10.61
CA VAL A 72 1.67 4.25 -9.43
C VAL A 72 2.38 4.76 -8.19
N PHE A 73 3.65 4.41 -8.01
CA PHE A 73 4.45 4.87 -6.88
C PHE A 73 4.62 6.40 -6.91
N ASN A 74 5.00 6.95 -8.07
CA ASN A 74 5.16 8.40 -8.24
C ASN A 74 3.82 9.14 -8.17
N ALA A 75 2.71 8.54 -8.63
CA ALA A 75 1.39 9.15 -8.57
C ALA A 75 0.79 9.19 -7.16
N LEU A 76 1.01 8.13 -6.37
CA LEU A 76 0.46 8.03 -5.01
C LEU A 76 1.36 8.68 -3.96
N LEU A 77 2.67 8.70 -4.20
CA LEU A 77 3.67 9.21 -3.26
C LEU A 77 4.76 10.02 -3.98
N PRO A 78 4.43 11.18 -4.57
CA PRO A 78 5.38 12.00 -5.34
C PRO A 78 6.59 12.48 -4.50
N ASN A 79 6.44 12.52 -3.17
CA ASN A 79 7.43 13.03 -2.23
C ASN A 79 8.11 11.94 -1.40
N PHE A 80 7.94 10.65 -1.71
CA PHE A 80 8.61 9.59 -0.97
C PHE A 80 10.10 9.55 -1.31
N GLN A 81 10.90 10.25 -0.50
CA GLN A 81 12.35 10.16 -0.53
C GLN A 81 12.75 8.74 -0.13
N ARG A 82 13.42 8.01 -1.02
CA ARG A 82 13.93 6.67 -0.76
C ARG A 82 14.90 6.78 0.42
N GLY A 83 14.47 6.36 1.61
CA GLY A 83 15.35 6.28 2.77
C GLY A 83 16.52 5.38 2.40
N SER A 84 17.72 5.93 2.39
CA SER A 84 18.95 5.15 2.26
C SER A 84 19.00 4.19 3.44
N ALA A 85 18.81 2.90 3.17
CA ALA A 85 19.27 1.87 4.09
C ALA A 85 20.79 2.03 4.15
N GLN A 86 21.28 2.55 5.29
CA GLN A 86 22.69 2.44 5.67
C GLN A 86 22.99 1.00 6.06
#